data_AF-A0A971ZAU6-F1
#
_entry.id   AF-A0A971ZAU6-F1
#
_cell.length_a   1.000
_cell.length_b   1.000
_cell.length_c   1.000
_cell.angle_alpha   90.00
_cell.angle_beta   90.00
_cell.angle_gamma   90.00
#
_symmetry.space_group_name_H-M   'P 1'
#
loop_
_entity.id
_entity.type
_entity.pdbx_description
1 polymer ?
#
loop_
_entity_poly.entity_id
_entity_poly.type
_entity_poly.pdbx_seq_one_letter_code
_entity_poly.pdbx_strand_id
1 'polypeptide(L)'
;MTAKAIATGDERCCGYLYHRDFTPCIVENQLSDGDIVDLPDLKIKVMHLPGHTMGCTAYVFEHYGKTVVVSGDKNILLSKNY
;
A
#
# COMPACT_ATOMS: atom_id res chain seq x y z
N MET A 1 -5.84 -6.28 -8.11
CA MET A 1 -5.98 -7.65 -7.56
C MET A 1 -6.12 -7.65 -6.04
N THR A 2 -5.27 -6.94 -5.28
CA THR A 2 -5.40 -6.79 -3.81
C THR A 2 -6.55 -5.87 -3.40
N ALA A 3 -6.75 -4.72 -4.06
CA ALA A 3 -7.90 -3.84 -3.83
C ALA A 3 -9.24 -4.61 -3.92
N LYS A 4 -9.37 -5.50 -4.92
CA LYS A 4 -10.55 -6.35 -5.07
C LYS A 4 -10.71 -7.32 -3.89
N ALA A 5 -9.63 -7.98 -3.46
CA ALA A 5 -9.66 -8.91 -2.33
C ALA A 5 -10.11 -8.22 -1.03
N ILE A 6 -9.60 -7.01 -0.79
CA ILE A 6 -10.00 -6.18 0.36
C ILE A 6 -11.48 -5.77 0.25
N ALA A 7 -11.94 -5.40 -0.94
CA ALA A 7 -13.33 -5.00 -1.17
C ALA A 7 -14.34 -6.15 -0.99
N THR A 8 -13.94 -7.39 -1.30
CA THR A 8 -14.79 -8.58 -1.17
C THR A 8 -14.56 -9.35 0.11
N GLY A 9 -13.45 -9.11 0.81
CA GLY A 9 -13.00 -9.89 1.97
C GLY A 9 -12.79 -11.37 1.67
N ASP A 10 -12.35 -11.72 0.47
CA ASP A 10 -12.23 -13.12 0.06
C ASP A 10 -10.99 -13.82 0.65
N GLU A 11 -10.78 -15.08 0.26
CA GLU A 11 -9.73 -15.97 0.76
C GLU A 11 -8.28 -15.45 0.61
N ARG A 12 -8.08 -14.37 -0.16
CA ARG A 12 -6.77 -13.71 -0.31
C ARG A 12 -6.46 -12.73 0.83
N CYS A 13 -7.43 -12.46 1.71
CA CYS A 13 -7.22 -11.73 2.96
C CYS A 13 -6.74 -12.68 4.07
N CYS A 14 -5.82 -12.20 4.93
CA CYS A 14 -5.20 -13.02 5.97
C CYS A 14 -6.19 -13.65 6.97
N GLY A 15 -7.42 -13.12 7.08
CA GLY A 15 -8.47 -13.71 7.90
C GLY A 15 -8.68 -15.21 7.61
N TYR A 16 -8.62 -15.60 6.33
CA TYR A 16 -8.72 -16.98 5.90
C TYR A 16 -7.67 -17.89 6.55
N LEU A 17 -6.41 -17.46 6.60
CA LEU A 17 -5.29 -18.22 7.18
C LEU A 17 -5.33 -18.32 8.71
N TYR A 18 -5.94 -17.35 9.37
CA TYR A 18 -6.00 -17.28 10.83
C TYR A 18 -7.35 -17.72 11.41
N HIS A 19 -8.24 -18.27 10.57
CA HIS A 19 -9.62 -18.60 10.94
C HIS A 19 -10.33 -17.43 11.63
N ARG A 20 -10.10 -16.22 11.12
CA ARG A 20 -10.76 -14.98 11.56
C ARG A 20 -11.50 -14.36 10.40
N ASP A 21 -12.63 -13.75 10.69
CA ASP A 21 -13.36 -13.01 9.67
C ASP A 21 -12.59 -11.74 9.31
N PHE A 22 -12.42 -11.51 8.01
CA PHE A 22 -11.99 -10.21 7.50
C PHE A 22 -13.23 -9.36 7.27
N THR A 23 -13.27 -8.15 7.81
CA THR A 23 -14.35 -7.20 7.50
C THR A 23 -14.01 -6.50 6.19
N PRO A 24 -14.76 -6.70 5.10
CA PRO A 24 -14.53 -6.00 3.84
C PRO A 24 -14.62 -4.49 4.02
N CYS A 25 -13.85 -3.74 3.25
CA CYS A 25 -13.95 -2.28 3.23
C CYS A 25 -14.15 -1.75 1.81
N ILE A 26 -14.84 -0.60 1.71
CA ILE A 26 -15.09 0.05 0.43
C ILE A 26 -13.76 0.58 -0.10
N VAL A 27 -13.43 0.23 -1.35
CA VAL A 27 -12.28 0.79 -2.05
C VAL A 27 -12.80 1.85 -3.02
N GLU A 28 -12.65 3.11 -2.64
CA GLU A 28 -13.10 4.26 -3.46
C GLU A 28 -12.14 4.52 -4.62
N ASN A 29 -10.84 4.40 -4.37
CA ASN A 29 -9.80 4.67 -5.36
C ASN A 29 -8.80 3.51 -5.41
N GLN A 30 -8.59 2.96 -6.61
CA GLN A 30 -7.53 1.98 -6.84
C GLN A 30 -6.29 2.71 -7.37
N LEU A 31 -5.17 2.52 -6.67
CA LEU A 31 -3.89 3.14 -7.02
C LEU A 31 -2.98 2.16 -7.76
N SER A 32 -2.12 2.70 -8.60
CA SER A 32 -1.10 2.03 -9.40
C SER A 32 0.30 2.59 -9.10
N ASP A 33 1.34 1.87 -9.50
CA ASP A 33 2.71 2.34 -9.33
C ASP A 33 2.93 3.71 -9.99
N GLY A 34 3.59 4.61 -9.26
CA GLY A 34 3.89 5.96 -9.73
C GLY A 34 2.74 6.97 -9.60
N ASP A 35 1.52 6.54 -9.26
CA ASP A 35 0.41 7.45 -9.02
C ASP A 35 0.77 8.49 -7.95
N ILE A 36 0.26 9.71 -8.13
CA ILE A 36 0.39 10.78 -7.14
C ILE A 36 -0.98 11.02 -6.51
N VAL A 37 -1.08 10.73 -5.22
CA VAL A 37 -2.21 11.18 -4.41
C VAL A 37 -1.93 12.62 -4.00
N ASP A 38 -2.71 13.54 -4.55
CA ASP A 38 -2.55 14.98 -4.33
C ASP A 38 -3.48 15.45 -3.21
N LEU A 39 -2.89 15.75 -2.05
CA LEU A 39 -3.56 16.39 -0.92
C LEU A 39 -3.11 17.86 -0.87
N PRO A 40 -3.90 18.78 -0.30
CA PRO A 40 -3.61 20.21 -0.33
C PRO A 40 -2.17 20.60 0.05
N ASP A 41 -1.60 19.92 1.04
CA ASP A 41 -0.25 20.21 1.56
C ASP A 41 0.74 19.05 1.36
N LEU A 42 0.35 17.99 0.65
CA LEU A 42 1.15 16.77 0.56
C LEU A 42 0.91 16.02 -0.75
N LYS A 43 1.99 15.80 -1.50
CA LYS A 43 2.00 14.89 -2.65
C LYS A 43 2.59 13.56 -2.22
N ILE A 44 1.80 12.50 -2.32
CA ILE A 44 2.22 11.16 -1.96
C ILE A 44 2.39 10.35 -3.25
N LYS A 45 3.62 9.92 -3.53
CA LYS A 45 3.91 9.00 -4.62
C LYS A 45 3.67 7.56 -4.17
N VAL A 46 2.90 6.84 -4.96
CA VAL A 46 2.66 5.42 -4.82
C VAL A 46 3.84 4.65 -5.41
N MET A 47 4.36 3.69 -4.66
CA MET A 47 5.43 2.78 -5.09
C MET A 47 4.97 1.34 -4.90
N HIS A 48 4.74 0.61 -5.99
CA HIS A 48 4.34 -0.79 -5.96
C HIS A 48 5.55 -1.67 -5.68
N LEU A 49 5.47 -2.47 -4.62
CA LEU A 49 6.55 -3.32 -4.13
C LEU A 49 6.01 -4.75 -3.94
N PRO A 50 5.74 -5.49 -5.02
CA PRO A 50 5.15 -6.82 -4.93
C PRO A 50 6.07 -7.79 -4.18
N GLY A 51 5.48 -8.71 -3.41
CA GLY A 51 6.23 -9.67 -2.60
C GLY A 51 5.37 -10.33 -1.55
N HIS A 52 5.25 -9.73 -0.35
CA HIS A 52 4.44 -10.27 0.75
C HIS A 52 2.95 -10.37 0.39
N THR A 53 2.46 -9.43 -0.43
CA THR A 53 1.19 -9.55 -1.14
C THR A 53 1.36 -9.06 -2.59
N MET A 54 0.41 -9.39 -3.46
CA MET A 54 0.40 -8.93 -4.86
C MET A 54 0.21 -7.41 -5.01
N GLY A 55 -0.19 -6.71 -3.94
CA GLY A 55 -0.45 -5.28 -3.93
C GLY A 55 0.22 -4.59 -2.76
N CYS A 56 1.35 -5.14 -2.30
CA CYS A 56 2.21 -4.43 -1.35
C CYS A 56 2.63 -3.09 -1.98
N THR A 57 2.46 -2.02 -1.21
CA THR A 57 2.64 -0.66 -1.67
C THR A 57 3.34 0.13 -0.59
N ALA A 58 4.33 0.93 -0.99
CA ALA A 58 4.89 1.99 -0.18
C ALA A 58 4.36 3.36 -0.63
N TYR A 59 4.31 4.29 0.32
CA TYR A 59 3.95 5.67 0.10
C TYR A 59 5.16 6.55 0.37
N VAL A 60 5.54 7.35 -0.62
CA VAL A 60 6.74 8.19 -0.58
C VAL A 60 6.34 9.65 -0.67
N PHE A 61 6.82 10.47 0.26
CA PHE A 61 6.55 11.90 0.28
C PHE A 61 7.66 12.66 1.01
N GLU A 62 7.71 13.98 0.81
CA GLU A 62 8.62 14.87 1.51
C GLU A 62 7.98 15.43 2.78
N HIS A 63 8.74 15.48 3.87
CA HIS A 63 8.30 16.06 5.13
C HIS A 63 9.48 16.73 5.85
N TYR A 64 9.41 18.05 6.06
CA TYR A 64 10.50 18.87 6.63
C TYR A 64 11.87 18.64 5.98
N GLY A 65 11.90 18.61 4.63
CA GLY A 65 13.12 18.42 3.85
C GLY A 65 13.72 17.02 3.94
N LYS A 66 12.92 16.03 4.36
CA LYS A 66 13.30 14.62 4.40
C LYS A 66 12.31 13.80 3.60
N THR A 67 12.83 12.88 2.81
CA THR A 67 12.03 11.83 2.18
C THR A 67 11.57 10.83 3.23
N VAL A 68 10.26 10.64 3.32
CA VAL A 68 9.61 9.64 4.17
C VAL A 68 9.07 8.53 3.28
N VAL A 69 9.34 7.29 3.68
CA VAL A 69 8.80 6.07 3.04
C VAL A 69 8.03 5.30 4.08
N VAL A 70 6.72 5.12 3.85
CA VAL A 70 5.84 4.33 4.71
C VAL A 70 5.48 3.03 4.00
N SER A 71 5.63 1.89 4.68
CA SER A 71 5.30 0.57 4.14
C SER A 71 4.74 -0.36 5.20
N GLY A 72 3.81 -1.22 4.78
CA GLY A 72 3.26 -2.31 5.58
C GLY A 72 4.04 -3.62 5.49
N ASP A 73 5.09 -3.70 4.65
CA ASP A 73 5.88 -4.91 4.42
C ASP A 73 7.27 -4.80 5.08
N LYS A 74 7.74 -5.90 5.70
CA LYS A 74 8.99 -5.95 6.46
C LYS A 74 10.24 -5.92 5.58
N ASN A 75 10.12 -6.22 4.28
CA ASN A 75 11.27 -6.36 3.38
C ASN A 75 11.42 -5.19 2.40
N ILE A 76 11.33 -3.96 2.88
CA ILE A 76 11.75 -2.81 2.07
C ILE A 76 13.28 -2.67 2.16
N LEU A 77 13.95 -2.94 1.03
CA LEU A 77 15.33 -2.53 0.80
C LEU A 77 15.31 -1.18 0.07
N LEU A 78 15.44 -0.08 0.82
CA LEU A 78 15.78 1.22 0.23
C LEU A 78 17.29 1.26 0.04
N SER A 79 17.78 0.91 -1.16
CA SER A 79 19.13 1.31 -1.53
C SER A 79 19.11 2.84 -1.68
N LYS A 80 19.90 3.53 -0.87
CA LYS A 80 20.03 4.99 -0.95
C LYS A 80 20.47 5.38 -2.36
N ASN A 81 19.55 5.97 -3.10
CA ASN A 81 19.77 7.01 -4.10
C ASN A 81 18.53 7.92 -4.10
N TYR A 82 18.27 8.54 -2.94
CA TYR A 82 17.57 9.81 -2.85
C TYR A 82 18.64 10.90 -2.77
#